data_AF-A0A7C3AAQ8-F1
#
_entry.id   AF-A0A7C3AAQ8-F1
#
_cell.length_a   1.000
_cell.length_b   1.000
_cell.length_c   1.000
_cell.angle_alpha   90.00
_cell.angle_beta   90.00
_cell.angle_gamma   90.00
#
_symmetry.space_group_name_H-M   'P 1'
#
loop_
_entity.id
_entity.type
_entity.pdbx_description
1 polymer ?
#
loop_
_entity_poly.entity_id
_entity_poly.type
_entity_poly.pdbx_seq_one_letter_code
_entity_poly.pdbx_strand_id
1 'polypeptide(L)'
;MRILVISNNPTRPSFRQRIGVYLPLLRDNRIDAEVARLPKTFWARRRLFGRAVDFDAVLLHKKKLNLLDAWALRGAARRIIYDFDDAVMYSPHRPDRTSRSHAAPFRRTVALADTVIAGNRYLAEHAQRFNANVHVVPTGLDVAPYRAAAGDDRGDCVRLVWIGSKSTLGYLAGIRPALEQLGRQFERLVLRIVCDEFLGFDHLAIEKRPWSEQTQHGDLATADIGLAPLPDNRFTQGKCGFKVLQYFAASLPVVASPVGVNADFVQPGRNGFHAR
;
A
#
# COMPACT_ATOMS: atom_id res chain seq x y z
N MET A 1 24.78 8.87 10.26
CA MET A 1 24.68 7.74 9.32
C MET A 1 24.11 8.26 8.01
N ARG A 2 24.61 7.81 6.86
CA ARG A 2 24.10 8.18 5.54
C ARG A 2 23.52 6.98 4.84
N ILE A 3 22.28 7.09 4.34
CA ILE A 3 21.61 6.01 3.60
C ILE A 3 21.20 6.47 2.20
N LEU A 4 21.36 5.58 1.22
CA LEU A 4 20.87 5.77 -0.13
C LEU A 4 19.56 5.02 -0.30
N VAL A 5 18.45 5.74 -0.47
CA VAL A 5 17.13 5.17 -0.71
C VAL A 5 16.90 5.09 -2.22
N ILE A 6 16.76 3.87 -2.75
CA ILE A 6 16.54 3.64 -4.19
C ILE A 6 15.09 3.23 -4.43
N SER A 7 14.37 4.01 -5.25
CA SER A 7 13.00 3.67 -5.68
C SER A 7 12.74 4.01 -7.15
N ASN A 8 11.77 3.35 -7.80
CA ASN A 8 11.42 3.65 -9.20
C ASN A 8 10.75 5.01 -9.38
N ASN A 9 9.95 5.43 -8.40
CA ASN A 9 9.24 6.69 -8.43
C ASN A 9 8.93 7.19 -7.00
N PRO A 10 9.74 8.13 -6.49
CA PRO A 10 9.53 8.75 -5.18
C PRO A 10 8.21 9.53 -5.05
N THR A 11 7.55 9.87 -6.17
CA THR A 11 6.29 10.62 -6.13
C THR A 11 5.07 9.72 -6.02
N ARG A 12 5.19 8.39 -6.06
CA ARG A 12 4.02 7.50 -5.93
C ARG A 12 3.52 7.45 -4.48
N PRO A 13 2.19 7.31 -4.25
CA PRO A 13 1.63 7.15 -2.91
C PRO A 13 2.31 6.04 -2.10
N SER A 14 2.60 4.89 -2.72
CA SER A 14 3.30 3.79 -2.05
C SER A 14 4.70 4.14 -1.57
N PHE A 15 5.43 5.05 -2.22
CA PHE A 15 6.69 5.55 -1.68
C PHE A 15 6.45 6.57 -0.57
N ARG A 16 5.58 7.56 -0.81
CA ARG A 16 5.31 8.63 0.16
C ARG A 16 4.86 8.05 1.50
N GLN A 17 3.92 7.11 1.49
CA GLN A 17 3.33 6.50 2.68
C GLN A 17 4.25 5.48 3.38
N ARG A 18 5.11 4.79 2.62
CA ARG A 18 5.98 3.73 3.18
C ARG A 18 7.34 4.25 3.65
N ILE A 19 7.91 5.21 2.90
CA ILE A 19 9.28 5.70 3.11
C ILE A 19 9.28 7.21 3.35
N GLY A 20 8.56 7.98 2.52
CA GLY A 20 8.59 9.44 2.52
C GLY A 20 8.24 10.07 3.87
N VAL A 21 7.17 9.58 4.52
CA VAL A 21 6.71 10.06 5.83
C VAL A 21 7.77 9.90 6.95
N TYR A 22 8.71 8.97 6.79
CA TYR A 22 9.74 8.72 7.80
C TYR A 22 11.05 9.49 7.53
N LEU A 23 11.22 10.14 6.37
CA LEU A 23 12.46 10.88 6.06
C LEU A 23 12.76 12.00 7.07
N PRO A 24 11.78 12.83 7.52
CA PRO A 24 12.03 13.81 8.58
C PRO A 24 12.46 13.14 9.89
N LEU A 25 11.75 12.08 10.31
CA LEU A 25 12.05 11.33 11.53
C LEU A 25 13.46 10.73 11.50
N LEU A 26 13.90 10.20 10.35
CA LEU A 26 15.26 9.71 10.17
C LEU A 26 16.29 10.83 10.34
N ARG A 27 16.03 12.00 9.74
CA ARG A 27 16.92 13.17 9.86
C ARG A 27 17.04 13.64 11.31
N ASP A 28 15.93 13.70 12.03
CA ASP A 28 15.89 14.10 13.45
C ASP A 28 16.68 13.11 14.33
N ASN A 29 16.78 11.85 13.89
CA ASN A 29 17.61 10.81 14.50
C ASN A 29 19.03 10.71 13.89
N ARG A 30 19.52 11.77 13.23
CA ARG A 30 20.88 11.87 12.63
C ARG A 30 21.17 10.80 11.56
N ILE A 31 20.12 10.35 10.87
CA ILE A 31 20.19 9.50 9.69
C ILE A 31 19.85 10.36 8.47
N ASP A 32 20.87 10.72 7.70
CA ASP A 32 20.71 11.45 6.45
C ASP A 32 20.35 10.48 5.32
N ALA A 33 19.22 10.73 4.65
CA ALA A 33 18.67 9.83 3.65
C ALA A 33 18.59 10.52 2.28
N GLU A 34 19.44 10.08 1.35
CA GLU A 34 19.38 10.55 -0.03
C GLU A 34 18.44 9.66 -0.84
N VAL A 35 17.40 10.26 -1.45
CA VAL A 35 16.46 9.52 -2.30
C VAL A 35 16.89 9.61 -3.77
N ALA A 36 17.20 8.45 -4.36
CA ALA A 36 17.55 8.32 -5.77
C ALA A 36 16.50 7.52 -6.55
N ARG A 37 16.16 8.03 -7.74
CA ARG A 37 15.32 7.31 -8.68
C ARG A 37 16.15 6.24 -9.40
N LEU A 38 15.69 4.99 -9.39
CA LEU A 38 16.33 3.93 -10.16
C LEU A 38 16.25 4.23 -11.67
N PRO A 39 17.38 4.37 -12.37
CA PRO A 39 17.37 4.67 -13.80
C PRO A 39 16.86 3.51 -14.65
N LYS A 40 16.32 3.83 -15.83
CA LYS A 40 15.87 2.82 -16.80
C LYS A 40 17.04 2.18 -17.55
N THR A 41 18.08 2.94 -17.87
CA THR A 41 19.22 2.47 -18.67
C THR A 41 20.23 1.70 -17.82
N PHE A 42 20.94 0.77 -18.45
CA PHE A 42 21.93 -0.08 -17.79
C PHE A 42 23.09 0.72 -17.18
N TRP A 43 23.72 1.59 -17.98
CA TRP A 43 24.86 2.41 -17.55
C TRP A 43 24.53 3.38 -16.43
N ALA A 44 23.36 4.03 -16.48
CA ALA A 44 22.92 4.89 -15.39
C ALA A 44 22.66 4.11 -14.11
N ARG A 45 22.15 2.87 -14.19
CA ARG A 45 22.05 1.97 -13.02
C ARG A 45 23.42 1.61 -12.45
N ARG A 46 24.41 1.29 -13.29
CA ARG A 46 25.80 1.05 -12.84
C ARG A 46 26.35 2.23 -12.07
N ARG A 47 26.21 3.44 -12.62
CA ARG A 47 26.64 4.68 -11.97
C ARG A 47 25.94 4.90 -10.63
N LEU A 48 24.62 4.71 -10.57
CA LEU A 48 23.88 4.85 -9.31
C LEU A 48 24.35 3.83 -8.27
N PHE A 49 24.51 2.56 -8.64
CA PHE A 49 24.98 1.54 -7.70
C PHE A 49 26.42 1.78 -7.26
N GLY A 50 27.29 2.32 -8.14
CA GLY A 50 28.65 2.71 -7.78
C GLY A 50 28.69 3.75 -6.65
N ARG A 51 27.72 4.68 -6.60
CA ARG A 51 27.61 5.65 -5.51
C ARG A 51 27.33 5.03 -4.15
N ALA A 52 26.87 3.77 -4.09
CA ALA A 52 26.57 3.10 -2.83
C ALA A 52 27.78 2.98 -1.88
N VAL A 53 29.01 3.11 -2.41
CA VAL A 53 30.25 3.12 -1.61
C VAL A 53 30.32 4.31 -0.63
N ASP A 54 29.65 5.42 -0.96
CA ASP A 54 29.65 6.66 -0.17
C ASP A 54 28.62 6.67 0.96
N PHE A 55 27.89 5.55 1.14
CA PHE A 55 26.80 5.42 2.10
C PHE A 55 27.03 4.24 3.06
N ASP A 56 26.49 4.36 4.26
CA ASP A 56 26.56 3.31 5.28
C ASP A 56 25.60 2.16 4.95
N ALA A 57 24.47 2.45 4.30
CA ALA A 57 23.50 1.47 3.83
C ALA A 57 22.74 1.94 2.59
N VAL A 58 22.23 0.97 1.82
CA VAL A 58 21.29 1.20 0.72
C VAL A 58 19.94 0.59 1.08
N LEU A 59 18.88 1.40 1.06
CA LEU A 59 17.50 0.94 1.20
C LEU A 59 16.86 0.81 -0.19
N LEU A 60 16.56 -0.42 -0.58
CA LEU A 60 15.89 -0.73 -1.84
C LEU A 60 14.38 -0.86 -1.62
N HIS A 61 13.60 0.11 -2.07
CA HIS A 61 12.14 0.12 -1.90
C HIS A 61 11.43 -0.60 -3.04
N LYS A 62 10.81 -1.76 -2.74
CA LYS A 62 10.00 -2.65 -3.61
C LYS A 62 10.68 -3.21 -4.83
N LYS A 63 11.84 -2.67 -5.23
CA LYS A 63 12.50 -3.05 -6.46
C LYS A 63 13.16 -4.42 -6.31
N LYS A 64 12.93 -5.27 -7.31
CA LYS A 64 13.64 -6.54 -7.45
C LYS A 64 14.81 -6.38 -8.43
N LEU A 65 15.95 -6.92 -8.06
CA LEU A 65 17.19 -6.86 -8.84
C LEU A 65 17.27 -8.05 -9.82
N ASN A 66 17.64 -7.74 -11.07
CA ASN A 66 18.15 -8.77 -11.97
C ASN A 66 19.57 -9.18 -11.54
N LEU A 67 20.15 -10.17 -12.23
CA LEU A 67 21.47 -10.71 -11.85
C LEU A 67 22.57 -9.64 -11.87
N LEU A 68 22.62 -8.82 -12.93
CA LEU A 68 23.64 -7.78 -13.07
C LEU A 68 23.45 -6.68 -12.03
N ASP A 69 22.22 -6.23 -11.79
CA ASP A 69 21.86 -5.24 -10.76
C ASP A 69 22.22 -5.72 -9.36
N ALA A 70 21.99 -7.00 -9.04
CA ALA A 70 22.41 -7.58 -7.78
C ALA A 70 23.94 -7.60 -7.62
N TRP A 71 24.66 -8.03 -8.65
CA TRP A 71 26.13 -8.10 -8.61
C TRP A 71 26.76 -6.72 -8.38
N ALA A 72 26.36 -5.69 -9.13
CA ALA A 72 26.94 -4.35 -8.94
C ALA A 72 26.56 -3.73 -7.60
N LEU A 73 25.30 -3.87 -7.17
CA LEU A 73 24.91 -3.29 -5.89
C LEU A 73 25.66 -3.95 -4.73
N ARG A 74 25.84 -5.27 -4.76
CA ARG A 74 26.59 -5.98 -3.70
C ARG A 74 28.06 -5.62 -3.63
N GLY A 75 28.69 -5.39 -4.79
CA GLY A 75 30.09 -5.00 -4.86
C GLY A 75 30.36 -3.59 -4.34
N ALA A 76 29.35 -2.71 -4.34
CA ALA A 76 29.48 -1.32 -3.91
C ALA A 76 28.87 -1.03 -2.52
N ALA A 77 27.75 -1.66 -2.17
CA ALA A 77 27.02 -1.37 -0.95
C ALA A 77 27.64 -2.09 0.27
N ARG A 78 27.88 -1.35 1.35
CA ARG A 78 28.31 -1.89 2.65
C ARG A 78 27.20 -2.74 3.27
N ARG A 79 25.99 -2.19 3.32
CA ARG A 79 24.77 -2.86 3.80
C ARG A 79 23.61 -2.65 2.83
N ILE A 80 22.81 -3.68 2.62
CA ILE A 80 21.62 -3.64 1.77
C ILE A 80 20.39 -3.95 2.61
N ILE A 81 19.47 -3.00 2.69
CA ILE A 81 18.16 -3.15 3.31
C ILE A 81 17.13 -3.28 2.18
N TYR A 82 16.31 -4.32 2.20
CA TYR A 82 15.21 -4.48 1.25
C TYR A 82 13.87 -4.25 1.93
N ASP A 83 13.12 -3.22 1.52
CA ASP A 83 11.78 -2.91 2.05
C ASP A 83 10.70 -3.18 1.00
N PHE A 84 9.62 -3.87 1.38
CA PHE A 84 8.46 -4.09 0.52
C PHE A 84 7.15 -4.27 1.30
N ASP A 85 6.08 -3.71 0.73
CA ASP A 85 4.71 -3.62 1.29
C ASP A 85 3.64 -4.23 0.37
N ASP A 86 4.06 -4.86 -0.73
CA ASP A 86 3.19 -5.57 -1.68
C ASP A 86 3.76 -6.96 -1.96
N ALA A 87 2.91 -7.88 -2.39
CA ALA A 87 3.29 -9.22 -2.81
C ALA A 87 4.01 -9.23 -4.18
N VAL A 88 5.16 -8.56 -4.27
CA VAL A 88 5.93 -8.32 -5.51
C VAL A 88 6.45 -9.59 -6.17
N MET A 89 6.46 -10.73 -5.45
CA MET A 89 6.76 -12.06 -5.97
C MET A 89 5.66 -12.63 -6.88
N TYR A 90 4.45 -12.07 -6.84
CA TYR A 90 3.33 -12.44 -7.70
C TYR A 90 3.02 -11.35 -8.73
N SER A 91 2.25 -11.72 -9.75
CA SER A 91 1.71 -10.78 -10.73
C SER A 91 0.36 -10.26 -10.24
N PRO A 92 0.11 -8.93 -10.23
CA PRO A 92 -1.22 -8.41 -9.86
C PRO A 92 -2.32 -8.81 -10.87
N HIS A 93 -1.95 -9.14 -12.12
CA HIS A 93 -2.91 -9.55 -13.16
C HIS A 93 -3.13 -11.06 -13.23
N ARG A 94 -2.20 -11.85 -12.67
CA ARG A 94 -2.26 -13.32 -12.66
C ARG A 94 -1.72 -13.83 -11.31
N PRO A 95 -2.42 -13.52 -10.20
CA PRO A 95 -1.89 -13.73 -8.85
C PRO A 95 -1.66 -15.20 -8.51
N ASP A 96 -2.48 -16.09 -9.07
CA ASP A 96 -2.41 -17.53 -8.76
C ASP A 96 -1.36 -18.27 -9.59
N ARG A 97 -0.86 -17.64 -10.68
CA ARG A 97 0.18 -18.21 -11.52
C ARG A 97 1.56 -17.82 -11.00
N THR A 98 2.36 -18.82 -10.65
CA THR A 98 3.79 -18.62 -10.36
C THR A 98 4.51 -18.14 -11.62
N SER A 99 5.06 -16.94 -11.57
CA SER A 99 5.87 -16.38 -12.65
C SER A 99 7.34 -16.32 -12.27
N ARG A 100 8.20 -17.03 -13.02
CA ARG A 100 9.67 -16.98 -12.82
C ARG A 100 10.22 -15.56 -12.95
N SER A 101 9.63 -14.73 -13.81
CA SER A 101 10.05 -13.32 -13.97
C SER A 101 9.73 -12.46 -12.74
N HIS A 102 8.80 -12.88 -11.87
CA HIS A 102 8.56 -12.23 -10.60
C HIS A 102 9.33 -12.87 -9.45
N ALA A 103 9.29 -14.20 -9.35
CA ALA A 103 9.84 -14.97 -8.25
C ALA A 103 11.38 -14.97 -8.23
N ALA A 104 12.05 -15.13 -9.37
CA ALA A 104 13.51 -15.22 -9.40
C ALA A 104 14.19 -13.89 -9.01
N PRO A 105 13.76 -12.71 -9.52
CA PRO A 105 14.27 -11.43 -9.01
C PRO A 105 13.94 -11.18 -7.54
N PHE A 106 12.76 -11.60 -7.05
CA PHE A 106 12.40 -11.47 -5.64
C PHE A 106 13.36 -12.27 -4.75
N ARG A 107 13.49 -13.58 -5.01
CA ARG A 107 14.41 -14.47 -4.28
C ARG A 107 15.83 -13.91 -4.27
N ARG A 108 16.33 -13.46 -5.43
CA ARG A 108 17.68 -12.88 -5.53
C ARG A 108 17.84 -11.64 -4.65
N THR A 109 16.85 -10.75 -4.66
CA THR A 109 16.92 -9.50 -3.90
C THR A 109 16.87 -9.76 -2.40
N VAL A 110 15.97 -10.64 -1.96
CA VAL A 110 15.83 -11.03 -0.56
C VAL A 110 17.10 -11.72 -0.05
N ALA A 111 17.64 -12.68 -0.81
CA ALA A 111 18.87 -13.38 -0.43
C ALA A 111 20.11 -12.47 -0.42
N LEU A 112 20.11 -11.39 -1.19
CA LEU A 112 21.21 -10.43 -1.24
C LEU A 112 21.22 -9.45 -0.06
N ALA A 113 20.04 -9.16 0.49
CA ALA A 113 19.89 -8.15 1.53
C ALA A 113 20.58 -8.58 2.82
N ASP A 114 21.18 -7.63 3.53
CA ASP A 114 21.63 -7.81 4.91
C ASP A 114 20.44 -7.80 5.88
N THR A 115 19.37 -7.09 5.53
CA THR A 115 18.14 -6.96 6.32
C THR A 115 16.94 -6.81 5.39
N VAL A 116 15.83 -7.44 5.74
CA VAL A 116 14.57 -7.32 5.00
C VAL A 116 13.49 -6.75 5.90
N ILE A 117 12.80 -5.72 5.43
CA ILE A 117 11.65 -5.12 6.09
C ILE A 117 10.41 -5.45 5.26
N ALA A 118 9.47 -6.17 5.86
CA ALA A 118 8.23 -6.58 5.24
C ALA A 118 7.05 -5.81 5.85
N GLY A 119 6.08 -5.41 5.02
CA GLY A 119 4.91 -4.66 5.46
C GLY A 119 3.91 -5.43 6.33
N ASN A 120 3.97 -6.77 6.34
CA ASN A 120 3.13 -7.64 7.17
C ASN A 120 3.74 -9.04 7.32
N ARG A 121 3.10 -9.89 8.14
CA ARG A 121 3.57 -11.25 8.42
C ARG A 121 3.58 -12.16 7.17
N TYR A 122 2.54 -12.11 6.34
CA TYR A 122 2.49 -12.87 5.09
C TYR A 122 3.70 -12.59 4.19
N LEU A 123 4.04 -11.31 4.00
CA LEU A 123 5.21 -10.90 3.24
C LEU A 123 6.52 -11.35 3.89
N ALA A 124 6.63 -11.28 5.22
CA ALA A 124 7.80 -11.74 5.96
C ALA A 124 8.02 -13.24 5.80
N GLU A 125 6.98 -14.07 5.89
CA GLU A 125 7.07 -15.52 5.71
C GLU A 125 7.63 -15.88 4.32
N HIS A 126 7.24 -15.16 3.27
CA HIS A 126 7.83 -15.35 1.94
C HIS A 126 9.30 -14.96 1.87
N ALA A 127 9.73 -13.93 2.60
CA ALA A 127 11.12 -13.49 2.64
C ALA A 127 12.00 -14.40 3.50
N GLN A 128 11.48 -14.92 4.62
CA GLN A 128 12.20 -15.77 5.58
C GLN A 128 12.75 -17.05 4.94
N ARG A 129 12.13 -17.50 3.85
CA ARG A 129 12.61 -18.63 3.03
C ARG A 129 13.99 -18.40 2.39
N PHE A 130 14.44 -17.15 2.30
CA PHE A 130 15.66 -16.77 1.59
C PHE A 130 16.57 -15.85 2.41
N ASN A 131 16.13 -15.35 3.56
CA ASN A 131 16.92 -14.49 4.44
C ASN A 131 16.51 -14.73 5.90
N ALA A 132 17.47 -14.88 6.80
CA ALA A 132 17.21 -15.09 8.22
C ALA A 132 16.86 -13.77 8.97
N ASN A 133 17.27 -12.62 8.44
CA ASN A 133 17.12 -11.32 9.08
C ASN A 133 15.94 -10.54 8.47
N VAL A 134 14.73 -10.92 8.87
CA VAL A 134 13.47 -10.35 8.36
C VAL A 134 12.67 -9.75 9.51
N HIS A 135 12.29 -8.48 9.35
CA HIS A 135 11.47 -7.75 10.32
C HIS A 135 10.13 -7.37 9.70
N VAL A 136 9.06 -7.49 10.48
CA VAL A 136 7.75 -6.96 10.11
C VAL A 136 7.64 -5.54 10.66
N VAL A 137 7.48 -4.58 9.76
CA VAL A 137 7.14 -3.19 10.11
C VAL A 137 5.88 -2.83 9.33
N PRO A 138 4.70 -2.74 9.98
CA PRO A 138 3.45 -2.39 9.33
C PRO A 138 3.48 -1.00 8.68
N THR A 139 2.61 -0.78 7.69
CA THR A 139 2.41 0.57 7.16
C THR A 139 1.64 1.41 8.18
N GLY A 140 2.24 2.50 8.65
CA GLY A 140 1.57 3.48 9.49
C GLY A 140 0.85 4.56 8.69
N LEU A 141 0.08 5.40 9.40
CA LEU A 141 -0.46 6.64 8.84
C LEU A 141 -0.40 7.75 9.90
N ASP A 142 -0.30 9.00 9.45
CA ASP A 142 -0.49 10.16 10.32
C ASP A 142 -1.99 10.44 10.50
N VAL A 143 -2.47 10.32 11.73
CA VAL A 143 -3.89 10.48 12.07
C VAL A 143 -4.31 11.94 12.26
N ALA A 144 -3.37 12.87 12.43
CA ALA A 144 -3.69 14.27 12.73
C ALA A 144 -4.58 14.93 11.67
N PRO A 145 -4.33 14.77 10.34
CA PRO A 145 -5.21 15.37 9.32
C PRO A 145 -6.63 14.82 9.33
N TYR A 146 -6.83 13.56 9.71
CA TYR A 146 -8.16 12.94 9.78
C TYR A 146 -8.95 13.46 10.97
N ARG A 147 -8.29 13.66 12.12
CA ARG A 147 -8.90 14.25 13.31
C ARG A 147 -9.29 15.71 13.09
N ALA A 148 -8.44 16.47 12.40
CA ALA A 148 -8.72 17.87 12.07
C ALA A 148 -9.90 18.02 11.08
N ALA A 149 -10.14 17.01 10.24
CA ALA A 149 -11.25 16.98 9.29
C ALA A 149 -12.56 16.46 9.91
N ALA A 150 -12.55 16.03 11.17
CA ALA A 150 -13.76 15.57 11.84
C ALA A 150 -14.79 16.71 11.89
N GLY A 151 -15.98 16.45 11.35
CA GLY A 151 -17.11 17.36 11.36
C GLY A 151 -18.40 16.60 11.55
N ASP A 152 -19.42 17.31 12.03
CA ASP A 152 -20.73 16.73 12.38
C ASP A 152 -21.72 16.72 11.21
N ASP A 153 -21.36 17.31 10.07
CA ASP A 153 -22.25 17.38 8.91
C ASP A 153 -22.23 16.08 8.10
N ARG A 154 -23.08 15.13 8.51
CA ARG A 154 -23.31 13.86 7.82
C ARG A 154 -24.52 13.89 6.90
N GLY A 155 -25.27 14.99 6.94
CA GLY A 155 -26.54 15.15 6.23
C GLY A 155 -27.54 14.04 6.54
N ASP A 156 -28.50 13.90 5.63
CA ASP A 156 -29.63 13.00 5.79
C ASP A 156 -29.42 11.60 5.15
N CYS A 157 -28.34 11.37 4.43
CA CYS A 157 -28.12 10.09 3.75
C CYS A 157 -27.11 9.22 4.49
N VAL A 158 -27.33 7.90 4.48
CA VAL A 158 -26.28 6.96 4.89
C VAL A 158 -25.27 6.87 3.76
N ARG A 159 -24.01 7.13 4.07
CA ARG A 159 -22.94 7.24 3.07
C ARG A 159 -21.91 6.14 3.22
N LEU A 160 -21.92 5.23 2.26
CA LEU A 160 -20.82 4.30 2.04
C LEU A 160 -19.67 5.04 1.35
N VAL A 161 -18.42 4.75 1.72
CA VAL A 161 -17.25 5.34 1.07
C VAL A 161 -16.24 4.30 0.64
N TRP A 162 -15.80 4.40 -0.61
CA TRP A 162 -14.65 3.68 -1.12
C TRP A 162 -13.59 4.67 -1.62
N ILE A 163 -12.36 4.58 -1.09
CA ILE A 163 -11.21 5.39 -1.55
C ILE A 163 -10.18 4.50 -2.22
N GLY A 164 -9.71 4.86 -3.40
CA GLY A 164 -8.71 4.06 -4.10
C GLY A 164 -8.26 4.67 -5.41
N SER A 165 -7.65 3.84 -6.24
CA SER A 165 -7.17 4.21 -7.58
C SER A 165 -7.81 3.34 -8.65
N LYS A 166 -7.69 3.77 -9.92
CA LYS A 166 -8.08 3.00 -11.11
C LYS A 166 -7.70 1.51 -11.03
N SER A 167 -6.46 1.22 -10.63
CA SER A 167 -5.93 -0.15 -10.52
C SER A 167 -6.65 -1.03 -9.49
N THR A 168 -7.42 -0.44 -8.58
CA THR A 168 -8.16 -1.14 -7.52
C THR A 168 -9.68 -1.00 -7.66
N LEU A 169 -10.15 -0.19 -8.63
CA LEU A 169 -11.57 0.04 -8.89
C LEU A 169 -12.30 -1.27 -9.24
N GLY A 170 -11.59 -2.23 -9.85
CA GLY A 170 -12.10 -3.58 -10.12
C GLY A 170 -12.53 -4.35 -8.86
N TYR A 171 -11.98 -4.05 -7.68
CA TYR A 171 -12.44 -4.69 -6.43
C TYR A 171 -13.78 -4.14 -5.97
N LEU A 172 -14.02 -2.84 -6.15
CA LEU A 172 -15.34 -2.24 -5.90
C LEU A 172 -16.37 -2.76 -6.91
N ALA A 173 -15.98 -2.87 -8.19
CA ALA A 173 -16.83 -3.47 -9.22
C ALA A 173 -17.21 -4.93 -8.89
N GLY A 174 -16.32 -5.68 -8.23
CA GLY A 174 -16.58 -7.06 -7.82
C GLY A 174 -17.74 -7.22 -6.84
N ILE A 175 -18.08 -6.17 -6.07
CA ILE A 175 -19.22 -6.17 -5.15
C ILE A 175 -20.43 -5.42 -5.70
N ARG A 176 -20.46 -5.13 -7.02
CA ARG A 176 -21.57 -4.41 -7.67
C ARG A 176 -22.94 -5.03 -7.37
N PRO A 177 -23.17 -6.35 -7.48
CA PRO A 177 -24.50 -6.92 -7.27
C PRO A 177 -25.06 -6.60 -5.89
N ALA A 178 -24.22 -6.66 -4.84
CA ALA A 178 -24.64 -6.33 -3.48
C ALA A 178 -24.98 -4.85 -3.32
N LEU A 179 -24.20 -3.95 -3.93
CA LEU A 179 -24.44 -2.51 -3.90
C LEU A 179 -25.74 -2.11 -4.64
N GLU A 180 -26.04 -2.73 -5.78
CA GLU A 180 -27.30 -2.52 -6.51
C GLU A 180 -28.50 -3.00 -5.69
N GLN A 181 -28.38 -4.15 -5.01
CA GLN A 181 -29.43 -4.65 -4.13
C GLN A 181 -29.68 -3.69 -2.96
N LEU A 182 -28.62 -3.17 -2.33
CA LEU A 182 -28.75 -2.18 -1.26
C LEU A 182 -29.40 -0.88 -1.76
N GLY A 183 -29.03 -0.41 -2.95
CA GLY A 183 -29.63 0.78 -3.56
C GLY A 183 -31.15 0.66 -3.79
N ARG A 184 -31.63 -0.54 -4.17
CA ARG A 184 -33.08 -0.83 -4.28
C ARG A 184 -33.79 -0.87 -2.93
N GLN A 185 -33.09 -1.24 -1.86
CA GLN A 185 -33.67 -1.42 -0.53
C GLN A 185 -33.66 -0.14 0.31
N PHE A 186 -32.69 0.74 0.09
CA PHE A 186 -32.45 1.91 0.92
C PHE A 186 -32.41 3.19 0.07
N GLU A 187 -33.52 3.91 0.01
CA GLU A 187 -33.66 5.14 -0.81
C GLU A 187 -32.67 6.26 -0.42
N ARG A 188 -32.27 6.32 0.86
CA ARG A 188 -31.33 7.32 1.40
C ARG A 188 -29.88 6.82 1.46
N LEU A 189 -29.54 5.79 0.70
CA LEU A 189 -28.17 5.25 0.62
C LEU A 189 -27.40 5.88 -0.53
N VAL A 190 -26.19 6.37 -0.24
CA VAL A 190 -25.28 6.93 -1.23
C VAL A 190 -23.94 6.23 -1.16
N LEU A 191 -23.33 5.95 -2.32
CA LEU A 191 -21.95 5.50 -2.42
C LEU A 191 -21.05 6.64 -2.90
N ARG A 192 -20.17 7.10 -2.01
CA ARG A 192 -19.07 7.99 -2.35
C ARG A 192 -17.87 7.19 -2.85
N ILE A 193 -17.42 7.53 -4.06
CA ILE A 193 -16.22 6.97 -4.67
C ILE A 193 -15.18 8.09 -4.71
N VAL A 194 -14.11 7.93 -3.94
CA VAL A 194 -12.94 8.83 -3.93
C VAL A 194 -11.84 8.22 -4.80
N CYS A 195 -11.77 8.64 -6.05
CA CYS A 195 -10.92 8.04 -7.09
C CYS A 195 -10.80 8.96 -8.30
N ASP A 196 -9.81 8.73 -9.17
CA ASP A 196 -9.70 9.43 -10.46
C ASP A 196 -10.71 8.93 -11.50
N GLU A 197 -11.27 7.73 -11.29
CA GLU A 197 -12.27 7.09 -12.16
C GLU A 197 -13.45 6.56 -11.33
N PHE A 198 -14.65 6.62 -11.91
CA PHE A 198 -15.89 6.35 -11.19
C PHE A 198 -16.70 5.25 -11.87
N LEU A 199 -17.30 4.38 -11.07
CA LEU A 199 -18.31 3.43 -11.52
C LEU A 199 -19.70 4.09 -11.48
N GLY A 200 -20.55 3.78 -12.45
CA GLY A 200 -21.99 4.06 -12.39
C GLY A 200 -22.75 2.87 -11.82
N PHE A 201 -23.89 3.12 -11.19
CA PHE A 201 -24.81 2.12 -10.66
C PHE A 201 -26.24 2.51 -11.05
N ASP A 202 -27.09 1.52 -11.29
CA ASP A 202 -28.45 1.75 -11.82
C ASP A 202 -29.43 2.11 -10.71
N HIS A 203 -29.23 1.55 -9.50
CA HIS A 203 -30.16 1.69 -8.38
C HIS A 203 -29.52 2.35 -7.16
N LEU A 204 -28.27 2.81 -7.25
CA LEU A 204 -27.54 3.41 -6.13
C LEU A 204 -27.02 4.80 -6.51
N ALA A 205 -27.38 5.80 -5.70
CA ALA A 205 -26.87 7.16 -5.89
C ALA A 205 -25.36 7.22 -5.66
N ILE A 206 -24.64 7.86 -6.58
CA ILE A 206 -23.16 7.93 -6.56
C ILE A 206 -22.66 9.35 -6.35
N GLU A 207 -21.84 9.54 -5.33
CA GLU A 207 -21.03 10.75 -5.15
C GLU A 207 -19.63 10.53 -5.73
N LYS A 208 -19.29 11.28 -6.77
CA LYS A 208 -18.00 11.21 -7.44
C LYS A 208 -17.06 12.27 -6.85
N ARG A 209 -16.01 11.83 -6.16
CA ARG A 209 -14.98 12.71 -5.58
C ARG A 209 -13.62 12.42 -6.24
N PRO A 210 -13.09 13.31 -7.09
CA PRO A 210 -11.73 13.17 -7.60
C PRO A 210 -10.75 13.09 -6.42
N TRP A 211 -9.80 12.16 -6.47
CA TRP A 211 -8.85 12.02 -5.37
C TRP A 211 -7.95 13.25 -5.29
N SER A 212 -7.85 13.85 -4.10
CA SER A 212 -6.89 14.91 -3.84
C SER A 212 -6.30 14.76 -2.44
N GLU A 213 -5.04 15.13 -2.27
CA GLU A 213 -4.38 15.09 -0.96
C GLU A 213 -5.03 16.06 0.04
N GLN A 214 -5.58 17.17 -0.45
CA GLN A 214 -6.20 18.21 0.37
C GLN A 214 -7.60 17.83 0.87
N THR A 215 -8.42 17.17 0.04
CA THR A 215 -9.83 16.90 0.37
C THR A 215 -10.09 15.50 0.92
N GLN A 216 -9.20 14.52 0.67
CA GLN A 216 -9.45 13.12 1.01
C GLN A 216 -9.85 12.91 2.48
N HIS A 217 -9.32 13.71 3.41
CA HIS A 217 -9.63 13.57 4.84
C HIS A 217 -11.08 14.00 5.13
N GLY A 218 -11.53 15.12 4.58
CA GLY A 218 -12.92 15.58 4.69
C GLY A 218 -13.90 14.69 3.93
N ASP A 219 -13.49 14.18 2.76
CA ASP A 219 -14.26 13.21 1.98
C ASP A 219 -14.48 11.89 2.73
N LEU A 220 -13.58 11.53 3.66
CA LEU A 220 -13.75 10.38 4.54
C LEU A 220 -14.50 10.73 5.83
N ALA A 221 -14.21 11.87 6.44
CA ALA A 221 -14.80 12.27 7.73
C ALA A 221 -16.33 12.48 7.68
N THR A 222 -16.87 12.82 6.49
CA THR A 222 -18.31 13.02 6.26
C THR A 222 -19.01 11.80 5.65
N ALA A 223 -18.38 10.63 5.74
CA ALA A 223 -18.99 9.35 5.41
C ALA A 223 -19.41 8.58 6.68
N ASP A 224 -20.11 7.46 6.50
CA ASP A 224 -20.60 6.65 7.61
C ASP A 224 -19.96 5.27 7.67
N ILE A 225 -19.69 4.65 6.52
CA ILE A 225 -19.17 3.27 6.45
C ILE A 225 -18.09 3.15 5.37
N GLY A 226 -16.89 2.70 5.75
CA GLY A 226 -15.81 2.41 4.82
C GLY A 226 -15.97 1.03 4.15
N LEU A 227 -15.75 0.96 2.83
CA LEU A 227 -15.78 -0.29 2.08
C LEU A 227 -14.36 -0.72 1.68
N ALA A 228 -13.95 -1.93 2.08
CA ALA A 228 -12.65 -2.50 1.75
C ALA A 228 -12.76 -3.90 1.09
N PRO A 229 -13.41 -4.01 -0.08
CA PRO A 229 -13.47 -5.27 -0.80
C PRO A 229 -12.09 -5.66 -1.33
N LEU A 230 -11.74 -6.93 -1.17
CA LEU A 230 -10.56 -7.54 -1.77
C LEU A 230 -10.90 -8.97 -2.23
N PRO A 231 -10.57 -9.35 -3.48
CA PRO A 231 -10.60 -10.76 -3.86
C PRO A 231 -9.56 -11.53 -3.04
N ASP A 232 -9.85 -12.78 -2.70
CA ASP A 232 -8.90 -13.62 -1.99
C ASP A 232 -7.94 -14.31 -2.98
N ASN A 233 -6.69 -13.86 -3.03
CA ASN A 233 -5.64 -14.47 -3.83
C ASN A 233 -4.24 -14.14 -3.27
N ARG A 234 -3.22 -14.80 -3.80
CA ARG A 234 -1.83 -14.67 -3.34
C ARG A 234 -1.27 -13.24 -3.36
N PHE A 235 -1.80 -12.37 -4.23
CA PHE A 235 -1.36 -10.98 -4.30
C PHE A 235 -2.04 -10.12 -3.25
N THR A 236 -3.37 -10.23 -3.11
CA THR A 236 -4.16 -9.43 -2.16
C THR A 236 -3.94 -9.84 -0.71
N GLN A 237 -3.62 -11.11 -0.45
CA GLN A 237 -3.18 -11.60 0.87
C GLN A 237 -1.96 -10.83 1.41
N GLY A 238 -1.10 -10.31 0.53
CA GLY A 238 0.07 -9.53 0.91
C GLY A 238 -0.15 -8.02 1.00
N LYS A 239 -1.38 -7.50 0.82
CA LYS A 239 -1.64 -6.06 0.98
C LYS A 239 -1.56 -5.64 2.44
N CYS A 240 -1.13 -4.40 2.67
CA CYS A 240 -0.89 -3.85 4.00
C CYS A 240 -2.06 -3.03 4.59
N GLY A 241 -3.28 -3.16 4.06
CA GLY A 241 -4.48 -2.63 4.73
C GLY A 241 -4.60 -1.11 4.83
N PHE A 242 -3.80 -0.33 4.08
CA PHE A 242 -3.75 1.14 4.24
C PHE A 242 -5.13 1.81 4.20
N LYS A 243 -6.01 1.37 3.29
CA LYS A 243 -7.38 1.89 3.18
C LYS A 243 -8.18 1.74 4.49
N VAL A 244 -8.09 0.57 5.13
CA VAL A 244 -8.78 0.29 6.41
C VAL A 244 -8.23 1.20 7.51
N LEU A 245 -6.91 1.42 7.52
CA LEU A 245 -6.31 2.36 8.46
C LEU A 245 -6.80 3.80 8.26
N GLN A 246 -6.96 4.25 7.01
CA GLN A 246 -7.55 5.57 6.72
C GLN A 246 -8.98 5.69 7.25
N TYR A 247 -9.79 4.64 7.10
CA TYR A 247 -11.15 4.62 7.62
C TYR A 247 -11.20 4.69 9.14
N PHE A 248 -10.36 3.91 9.82
CA PHE A 248 -10.27 3.99 11.28
C PHE A 248 -9.75 5.34 11.77
N ALA A 249 -8.80 5.97 11.06
CA ALA A 249 -8.35 7.31 11.38
C ALA A 249 -9.46 8.36 11.20
N ALA A 250 -10.36 8.16 10.23
CA ALA A 250 -11.57 8.95 10.03
C ALA A 250 -12.73 8.55 10.95
N SER A 251 -12.52 7.66 11.93
CA SER A 251 -13.55 7.15 12.84
C SER A 251 -14.73 6.44 12.15
N LEU A 252 -14.47 5.80 11.00
CA LEU A 252 -15.48 5.03 10.27
C LEU A 252 -15.42 3.55 10.65
N PRO A 253 -16.56 2.90 10.95
CA PRO A 253 -16.65 1.44 10.88
C PRO A 253 -16.40 0.97 9.44
N VAL A 254 -15.88 -0.24 9.29
CA VAL A 254 -15.48 -0.79 7.98
C VAL A 254 -16.16 -2.11 7.67
N VAL A 255 -16.66 -2.26 6.45
CA VAL A 255 -17.01 -3.57 5.87
C VAL A 255 -15.87 -4.01 4.95
N ALA A 256 -15.15 -5.06 5.34
CA ALA A 256 -13.95 -5.52 4.64
C ALA A 256 -14.02 -7.00 4.26
N SER A 257 -13.39 -7.35 3.14
CA SER A 257 -13.08 -8.76 2.88
C SER A 257 -12.01 -9.23 3.88
N PRO A 258 -12.19 -10.39 4.55
CA PRO A 258 -11.24 -10.92 5.53
C PRO A 258 -10.02 -11.54 4.83
N VAL A 259 -9.28 -10.72 4.09
CA VAL A 259 -8.12 -11.10 3.25
C VAL A 259 -6.87 -10.39 3.75
N GLY A 260 -5.80 -11.14 3.99
CA GLY A 260 -4.56 -10.62 4.54
C GLY A 260 -4.79 -9.86 5.85
N VAL A 261 -4.10 -8.73 6.01
CA VAL A 261 -4.17 -7.93 7.25
C VAL A 261 -5.55 -7.34 7.55
N ASN A 262 -6.48 -7.30 6.59
CA ASN A 262 -7.84 -6.84 6.87
C ASN A 262 -8.52 -7.73 7.92
N ALA A 263 -8.23 -9.04 7.91
CA ALA A 263 -8.78 -9.99 8.88
C ALA A 263 -8.26 -9.74 10.31
N ASP A 264 -7.06 -9.17 10.43
CA ASP A 264 -6.45 -8.81 11.72
C ASP A 264 -6.97 -7.45 12.23
N PHE A 265 -7.18 -6.50 11.32
CA PHE A 265 -7.58 -5.13 11.66
C PHE A 265 -9.06 -5.00 12.00
N VAL A 266 -9.93 -5.75 11.31
CA VAL A 266 -11.37 -5.68 11.51
C VAL A 266 -11.82 -6.71 12.54
N GLN A 267 -12.41 -6.21 13.62
CA GLN A 267 -12.99 -6.96 14.72
C GLN A 267 -14.52 -6.82 14.62
N PRO A 268 -15.22 -7.86 14.11
CA PRO A 268 -16.66 -7.84 13.92
C PRO A 268 -17.43 -7.37 15.17
N GLY A 269 -18.37 -6.45 14.99
CA GLY A 269 -19.19 -5.89 16.08
C GLY A 269 -18.48 -4.85 16.97
N ARG A 270 -17.18 -4.59 16.75
CA ARG A 270 -16.43 -3.54 17.47
C ARG A 270 -16.05 -2.36 16.58
N ASN A 271 -15.36 -2.62 15.47
CA ASN A 271 -14.87 -1.57 14.57
C ASN A 271 -15.26 -1.81 13.09
N GLY A 272 -16.10 -2.84 12.82
CA GLY A 272 -16.50 -3.17 11.47
C GLY A 272 -17.15 -4.56 11.37
N PHE A 273 -17.22 -5.07 10.15
CA PHE A 273 -17.70 -6.41 9.81
C PHE A 273 -16.90 -7.01 8.65
N HIS A 274 -16.85 -8.34 8.61
CA HIS A 274 -16.31 -9.07 7.47
C HIS A 274 -17.42 -9.40 6.46
N ALA A 275 -17.12 -9.27 5.16
CA ALA A 275 -18.01 -9.65 4.06
C ALA A 275 -17.22 -10.26 2.90
N ARG A 276 -17.77 -11.26 2.21
CA ARG A 276 -17.12 -11.96 1.10
C ARG A 276 -17.85 -11.73 -0.21
#